data_AF-A0A5Q0SL82-F1
#
_entry.id   AF-A0A5Q0SL82-F1
#
_cell.length_a   1.000
_cell.length_b   1.000
_cell.length_c   1.000
_cell.angle_alpha   90.00
_cell.angle_beta   90.00
_cell.angle_gamma   90.00
#
_symmetry.space_group_name_H-M   'P 1'
#
loop_
_entity.id
_entity.type
_entity.pdbx_description
1 polymer ?
#
loop_
_entity_poly.entity_id
_entity_poly.type
_entity_poly.pdbx_seq_one_letter_code
_entity_poly.pdbx_strand_id
1 'polypeptide(L)' 'MIRFIIDTRVLELPYYEIIERKIDEIRESEAIVIISEIDPIRILARLKIRKKVDVIVRLIHKNNQKEKKWIIYLIKSSYR' A
#
# COMPACT_ATOMS: atom_id res chain seq x y z
N MET A 1 11.67 1.23 9.13
CA MET A 1 12.09 -0.12 8.65
C MET A 1 10.96 -0.73 7.82
N ILE A 2 11.22 -1.35 6.66
CA ILE A 2 10.16 -2.05 5.90
C ILE A 2 9.89 -3.40 6.55
N ARG A 3 8.64 -3.64 6.99
CA ARG A 3 8.23 -4.87 7.68
C ARG A 3 7.59 -5.88 6.73
N PHE A 4 6.79 -5.40 5.79
CA PHE A 4 6.09 -6.24 4.82
C PHE A 4 6.21 -5.66 3.41
N ILE A 5 6.28 -6.56 2.43
CA ILE A 5 6.13 -6.26 1.01
C ILE A 5 4.95 -7.08 0.51
N ILE A 6 3.94 -6.42 -0.05
CA ILE A 6 2.71 -7.03 -0.56
C ILE A 6 2.64 -6.77 -2.06
N ASP A 7 2.68 -7.84 -2.84
CA ASP A 7 2.50 -7.75 -4.28
C ASP A 7 1.05 -8.09 -4.63
N THR A 8 0.22 -7.10 -4.92
CA THR A 8 -1.20 -7.33 -5.22
C THR A 8 -1.42 -7.88 -6.63
N ARG A 9 -0.37 -7.96 -7.46
CA ARG A 9 -0.47 -8.50 -8.83
C ARG A 9 -0.62 -10.03 -8.82
N VAL A 10 -0.24 -10.67 -7.73
CA VAL A 10 -0.29 -12.14 -7.55
C VAL A 10 -1.33 -12.57 -6.52
N LEU A 11 -2.14 -11.63 -6.00
CA LEU A 11 -3.17 -11.91 -5.01
C LEU A 11 -4.56 -11.89 -5.63
N GLU A 12 -5.37 -12.89 -5.30
CA GLU A 12 -6.80 -12.88 -5.61
C GLU A 12 -7.56 -11.91 -4.67
N LEU A 13 -8.68 -11.39 -5.16
CA LEU A 13 -9.51 -10.46 -4.38
C LEU A 13 -10.36 -11.21 -3.32
N PRO A 14 -10.61 -10.60 -2.14
CA PRO A 14 -10.22 -9.24 -1.74
C PRO A 14 -8.90 -9.18 -0.94
N TYR A 15 -7.82 -8.71 -1.56
CA TYR A 15 -6.51 -8.54 -0.90
C TYR A 15 -6.45 -7.38 0.11
N TYR A 16 -7.46 -6.50 0.17
CA TYR A 16 -7.46 -5.32 1.04
C TYR A 16 -7.47 -5.66 2.53
N GLU A 17 -8.18 -6.73 2.92
CA GLU A 17 -8.25 -7.20 4.31
C GLU A 17 -6.88 -7.66 4.82
N ILE A 18 -6.06 -8.25 3.94
CA ILE A 18 -4.68 -8.63 4.26
C ILE A 18 -3.85 -7.37 4.56
N ILE A 19 -3.96 -6.34 3.71
CA ILE A 19 -3.24 -5.08 3.89
C ILE A 19 -3.67 -4.41 5.21
N GLU A 20 -4.97 -4.35 5.51
CA GLU A 20 -5.50 -3.80 6.77
C GLU A 20 -4.94 -4.52 7.99
N ARG A 21 -5.00 -5.86 8.01
CA ARG A 21 -4.42 -6.66 9.10
C ARG A 21 -2.93 -6.38 9.27
N LYS A 22 -2.18 -6.24 8.17
CA LYS A 22 -0.75 -5.91 8.24
C LYS A 22 -0.49 -4.51 8.78
N ILE A 23 -1.34 -3.52 8.50
CA ILE A 23 -1.23 -2.16 9.07
C ILE A 23 -1.38 -2.18 10.60
N ASP A 24 -2.16 -3.10 11.15
CA ASP A 24 -2.33 -3.27 12.59
C ASP A 24 -1.16 -4.03 13.24
N GLU A 25 -0.43 -4.85 12.48
CA GLU A 25 0.76 -5.58 12.96
C GLU A 25 2.04 -4.73 13.00
N ILE A 26 2.13 -3.66 12.20
CA ILE A 26 3.33 -2.81 12.15
C ILE A 26 3.41 -1.81 13.31
N ARG A 27 4.64 -1.56 13.77
CA ARG A 27 4.97 -0.59 14.82
C ARG A 27 5.22 0.80 14.24
N GLU A 28 5.31 1.78 15.13
CA GLU A 28 5.67 3.16 14.79
C GLU A 28 6.97 3.22 13.94
N SER A 29 6.99 4.05 12.90
CA SER A 29 8.11 4.17 11.94
C SER A 29 8.43 2.91 11.13
N GLU A 30 7.62 1.84 11.25
CA GLU A 30 7.64 0.72 10.31
C GLU A 30 6.75 0.98 9.11
N ALA A 31 7.07 0.33 8.00
CA ALA A 31 6.39 0.53 6.73
C ALA A 31 5.96 -0.78 6.07
N ILE A 32 4.85 -0.72 5.36
CA ILE A 32 4.42 -1.72 4.38
C ILE A 32 4.66 -1.14 2.99
N VAL A 33 5.22 -1.96 2.11
CA VAL A 33 5.37 -1.64 0.69
C VAL A 33 4.34 -2.45 -0.09
N ILE A 34 3.55 -1.78 -0.92
CA ILE A 34 2.55 -2.41 -1.79
C ILE A 34 3.00 -2.20 -3.23
N ILE A 35 3.12 -3.28 -3.99
CA ILE A 35 3.38 -3.25 -5.43
C ILE A 35 2.06 -3.58 -6.14
N SER A 36 1.64 -2.70 -7.04
CA SER A 36 0.33 -2.85 -7.69
C SER A 36 0.29 -2.27 -9.10
N GLU A 37 -0.59 -2.82 -9.93
CA GLU A 37 -0.99 -2.23 -11.23
C GLU A 37 -2.30 -1.43 -11.12
N ILE A 38 -2.96 -1.50 -9.96
CA ILE A 38 -4.19 -0.78 -9.67
C ILE A 38 -3.83 0.63 -9.21
N ASP A 39 -4.64 1.60 -9.62
CA ASP A 39 -4.50 2.99 -9.20
C ASP A 39 -4.46 3.08 -7.65
N PRO A 40 -3.41 3.70 -7.06
CA PRO A 40 -3.26 3.86 -5.63
C PRO A 40 -4.48 4.49 -4.94
N ILE A 41 -5.17 5.43 -5.60
CA ILE A 41 -6.37 6.06 -5.05
C ILE A 41 -7.45 5.00 -4.80
N ARG A 42 -7.61 4.03 -5.72
CA ARG A 42 -8.60 2.95 -5.56
C ARG A 42 -8.23 1.98 -4.44
N ILE A 43 -6.94 1.73 -4.26
CA ILE A 43 -6.45 0.90 -3.16
C ILE A 43 -6.72 1.61 -1.83
N LEU A 44 -6.27 2.85 -1.71
CA LEU A 44 -6.40 3.65 -0.49
C LEU A 44 -7.86 3.90 -0.12
N ALA A 45 -8.76 4.12 -1.09
CA ALA A 45 -10.19 4.31 -0.85
C ALA A 45 -10.89 3.06 -0.30
N ARG A 46 -10.34 1.86 -0.57
CA ARG A 46 -10.88 0.60 -0.03
C ARG A 46 -10.29 0.25 1.34
N LEU A 47 -9.11 0.77 1.65
CA LEU A 47 -8.50 0.60 2.96
C LEU A 47 -9.17 1.52 3.97
N LYS A 48 -9.65 0.95 5.08
CA LYS A 48 -10.17 1.69 6.24
C LYS A 48 -9.02 2.23 7.09
N ILE A 49 -8.10 2.97 6.46
CA ILE A 49 -6.90 3.48 7.10
C ILE A 49 -7.32 4.48 8.18
N ARG A 50 -7.02 4.16 9.45
CA ARG A 50 -7.15 5.12 10.57
C ARG A 50 -6.07 6.19 10.44
N LYS A 51 -6.28 7.38 11.02
CA LYS A 51 -5.46 8.61 10.90
C LYS A 51 -3.93 8.51 11.20
N LYS A 52 -3.40 7.32 11.47
CA LYS A 52 -2.02 7.05 11.95
C LYS A 52 -1.11 6.41 10.90
N VAL A 53 -1.32 6.71 9.63
CA VAL A 53 -0.50 6.17 8.53
C VAL A 53 -0.19 7.28 7.54
N ASP A 54 1.11 7.50 7.31
CA ASP A 54 1.59 8.34 6.23
C ASP A 54 1.68 7.51 4.93
N VAL A 55 1.32 8.13 3.81
CA VAL A 55 1.23 7.46 2.52
C VAL A 55 2.18 8.13 1.53
N ILE A 56 3.10 7.35 0.95
CA ILE A 56 3.98 7.80 -0.13
C ILE A 56 3.68 6.94 -1.35
N VAL A 57 3.44 7.57 -2.50
CA VAL A 57 3.13 6.88 -3.75
C VAL A 57 4.21 7.17 -4.78
N ARG A 58 4.73 6.13 -5.43
CA ARG A 58 5.70 6.24 -6.53
C ARG A 58 5.19 5.49 -7.75
N LEU A 59 5.13 6.19 -8.88
CA LEU A 59 4.95 5.57 -10.19
C LEU A 59 6.32 5.04 -10.66
N ILE A 60 6.42 3.73 -10.88
CA ILE A 60 7.68 3.07 -11.28
C ILE A 60 7.78 3.00 -12.79
N HIS A 61 6.66 2.72 -13.45
CA HIS A 61 6.66 2.51 -14.88
C HIS A 61 5.33 2.96 -15.46
N LYS A 62 5.44 3.77 -16.52
CA LYS A 62 4.34 4.16 -17.37
C LYS A 62 4.71 3.68 -18.76
N ASN A 63 4.40 2.43 -19.08
CA ASN A 63 4.55 2.02 -20.47
C ASN A 63 3.42 2.68 -21.26
N ASN A 64 3.74 3.23 -22.43
CA ASN A 64 2.92 4.24 -23.09
C ASN A 64 1.50 3.78 -23.50
N GLN A 65 1.06 2.54 -23.22
CA GLN A 65 -0.33 2.15 -23.53
C GLN A 65 -1.12 1.21 -22.59
N LYS A 66 -0.62 0.48 -21.57
CA LYS A 66 -1.55 -0.45 -20.85
C LYS A 66 -1.40 -0.65 -19.34
N GLU A 67 -0.21 -0.63 -18.75
CA GLU A 67 -0.05 -0.97 -17.32
C GLU A 67 0.80 0.07 -16.59
N LYS A 68 0.18 0.75 -15.61
CA LYS A 68 0.90 1.62 -14.68
C LYS A 68 1.31 0.80 -13.47
N LYS A 69 2.61 0.74 -13.19
CA LYS A 69 3.13 0.04 -11.99
C LYS A 69 3.40 1.04 -10.89
N TRP A 70 2.81 0.79 -9.73
CA TRP A 70 2.88 1.64 -8.55
C TRP A 70 3.58 0.93 -7.41
N ILE A 71 4.40 1.68 -6.68
CA ILE A 71 4.78 1.34 -5.31
C ILE A 71 4.04 2.31 -4.38
N ILE A 72 3.40 1.77 -3.36
CA ILE A 72 2.75 2.53 -2.30
C ILE A 72 3.44 2.15 -0.98
N TYR A 73 3.94 3.14 -0.26
CA TYR A 73 4.44 2.98 1.08
C TYR A 73 3.37 3.44 2.06
N LEU A 74 3.03 2.57 3.01
CA LEU A 74 2.20 2.88 4.16
C LEU A 74 3.10 2.86 5.39
N ILE A 75 3.31 4.01 6.01
CA ILE A 75 4.24 4.19 7.13
C ILE A 75 3.44 4.46 8.39
N LYS A 76 3.59 3.64 9.44
CA LYS A 76 2.90 3.88 10.71
C LYS A 76 3.46 5.16 11.34
N SER A 77 2.55 6.07 11.65
CA SER A 77 2.88 7.38 12.18
C SER A 77 2.00 7.69 13.39
N SER A 78 2.63 8.14 14.46
CA SER A 78 2.03 8.55 15.72
C SER A 78 1.62 10.01 15.70
N TYR A 79 2.08 10.77 14.70
CA TYR A 79 1.78 12.16 14.49
C TYR A 79 0.59 12.32 13.54
N ARG A 80 -0.62 11.94 13.99
CA ARG A 80 -1.94 12.41 13.52
C ARG A 80 -3.12 11.71 14.19
#